data_AF-A0A559LD32-F1
#
_entry.id   AF-A0A559LD32-F1
#
_cell.length_a   1.000
_cell.length_b   1.000
_cell.length_c   1.000
_cell.angle_alpha   90.00
_cell.angle_beta   90.00
_cell.angle_gamma   90.00
#
_symmetry.space_group_name_H-M   'P 1'
#
loop_
_entity.id
_entity.type
_entity.pdbx_description
1 polymer ?
#
loop_
_entity_poly.entity_id
_entity_poly.type
_entity_poly.pdbx_seq_one_letter_code
_entity_poly.pdbx_strand_id
1 'polypeptide(L)'
;MLFSSETGYDITTKRVPTGLKVVTKQVDLCQTVRNVLGQPEGDNFIKFSEAICKCFPRLQQLSLTTQAKSISQGVISKANAKCLRDGGLTIENGWSDAMNSIKAQGTPIKAFEMDVPTYAKIITGMKSCEKGSCNSTQIIEAVQYVFSRFRNDIEGGFKGVLSNWGILTSMNATSVEQRDALSNLMSYVSLAQAQVESINASCEKLGSCKGPAVSSFMEQVNSNIAAASYLGNLRFPADLGGKLNNLLQRQANASSQARDLLDEAATVALFKNGKVKTVKDLFQLLPMAKRVKDLSNDIKTQLDPFKEFLPNNLTFAISTAKEENKLRSMSFDEIELELNVSEKEENHEVLEKLEAMQELIFKNYHGNYLFRVIGSIGSIQGQLSYLSAMNGKFIIETNIVSFEQWSKLPTMAMPCSKTVDKAYKDSGFKEVFSYPEYSKCTVDGMTAKFPDLQIGYFRWSF
;
A
#
# COMPACT_ATOMS: atom_id res chain seq x y z
N MET A 1 -19.63 5.48 48.76
CA MET A 1 -19.27 4.09 49.12
C MET A 1 -19.91 3.17 48.10
N LEU A 2 -19.13 2.27 47.51
CA LEU A 2 -19.59 1.27 46.54
C LEU A 2 -20.24 0.10 47.29
N PHE A 3 -21.43 -0.33 46.86
CA PHE A 3 -22.09 -1.51 47.43
C PHE A 3 -21.32 -2.78 47.03
N SER A 4 -20.60 -3.34 47.99
CA SER A 4 -20.03 -4.69 47.91
C SER A 4 -21.16 -5.71 47.97
N SER A 5 -21.24 -6.60 46.97
CA SER A 5 -22.15 -7.73 46.96
C SER A 5 -21.53 -8.89 47.73
N GLU A 6 -21.50 -8.80 49.05
CA GLU A 6 -21.23 -9.94 49.95
C GLU A 6 -22.26 -9.88 51.08
N THR A 7 -23.16 -10.87 51.10
CA THR A 7 -24.16 -11.18 52.15
C THR A 7 -24.81 -9.96 52.83
N GLY A 8 -25.95 -9.52 52.29
CA GLY A 8 -26.65 -8.29 52.66
C GLY A 8 -27.31 -8.24 54.04
N TYR A 9 -26.53 -8.40 55.11
CA TYR A 9 -26.88 -7.94 56.47
C TYR A 9 -25.63 -7.98 57.38
N ASP A 10 -25.34 -6.86 58.05
CA ASP A 10 -24.43 -6.84 59.20
C ASP A 10 -25.21 -7.26 60.46
N ILE A 11 -24.74 -8.29 61.17
CA ILE A 11 -25.33 -8.72 62.43
C ILE A 11 -24.47 -8.18 63.58
N THR A 12 -25.01 -7.23 64.33
CA THR A 12 -24.38 -6.72 65.56
C THR A 12 -25.18 -7.15 66.78
N THR A 13 -24.55 -7.88 67.69
CA THR A 13 -25.19 -8.35 68.94
C THR A 13 -24.89 -7.36 70.07
N LYS A 14 -25.92 -6.79 70.71
CA LYS A 14 -25.79 -5.93 71.89
C LYS A 14 -26.65 -6.46 73.04
N ARG A 15 -26.13 -6.38 74.28
CA ARG A 15 -26.89 -6.69 75.50
C ARG A 15 -27.82 -5.52 75.81
N VAL A 16 -29.12 -5.78 75.93
CA VAL A 16 -30.18 -4.81 76.25
C VAL A 16 -30.83 -5.19 77.58
N PRO A 17 -31.23 -4.22 78.43
CA PRO A 17 -31.97 -4.49 79.67
C PRO A 17 -33.22 -5.35 79.45
N THR A 18 -33.53 -6.23 80.39
CA THR A 18 -34.72 -7.10 80.38
C THR A 18 -36.00 -6.27 80.32
N GLY A 19 -36.81 -6.49 79.28
CA GLY A 19 -38.07 -5.77 79.02
C GLY A 19 -38.10 -4.97 77.71
N LEU A 20 -36.94 -4.70 77.10
CA LEU A 20 -36.86 -4.01 75.79
C LEU A 20 -36.81 -5.00 74.64
N LYS A 21 -37.71 -4.86 73.66
CA LYS A 21 -37.71 -5.66 72.43
C LYS A 21 -36.90 -4.95 71.35
N VAL A 22 -35.73 -5.48 71.02
CA VAL A 22 -34.96 -5.02 69.85
C VAL A 22 -35.65 -5.55 68.59
N VAL A 23 -36.24 -4.64 67.81
CA VAL A 23 -36.83 -4.97 66.51
C VAL A 23 -35.77 -4.71 65.45
N THR A 24 -35.22 -5.79 64.87
CA THR A 24 -34.38 -5.67 63.67
C THR A 24 -35.31 -5.44 62.47
N LYS A 25 -35.03 -4.38 61.70
CA LYS A 25 -35.75 -4.13 60.44
C LYS A 25 -34.95 -4.74 59.29
N GLN A 26 -35.49 -5.80 58.69
CA GLN A 26 -35.01 -6.22 57.37
C GLN A 26 -35.42 -5.15 56.35
N VAL A 27 -34.43 -4.68 55.58
CA VAL A 27 -34.64 -3.67 54.56
C VAL A 27 -34.40 -4.32 53.20
N ASP A 28 -35.45 -4.43 52.40
CA ASP A 28 -35.32 -4.77 50.98
C ASP A 28 -34.68 -3.59 50.26
N LEU A 29 -33.44 -3.76 49.80
CA LEU A 29 -32.69 -2.72 49.11
C LEU A 29 -33.34 -2.35 47.78
N CYS A 30 -33.88 -3.30 47.02
CA CYS A 30 -34.57 -3.03 45.75
C CYS A 30 -35.84 -2.20 46.00
N GLN A 31 -36.64 -2.58 47.00
CA GLN A 31 -37.83 -1.80 47.35
C GLN A 31 -37.46 -0.41 47.89
N THR A 32 -36.37 -0.30 48.65
CA THR A 32 -35.86 0.98 49.13
C THR A 32 -35.44 1.88 47.98
N VAL A 33 -34.73 1.34 46.98
CA VAL A 33 -34.37 2.09 45.76
C VAL A 33 -35.61 2.56 45.01
N ARG A 34 -36.63 1.70 44.84
CA ARG A 34 -37.91 2.10 44.21
C ARG A 34 -38.61 3.20 44.98
N ASN A 35 -38.62 3.14 46.31
CA ASN A 35 -39.26 4.15 47.16
C ASN A 35 -38.52 5.50 47.09
N VAL A 36 -37.19 5.47 46.95
CA VAL A 36 -36.34 6.67 46.92
C VAL A 36 -36.36 7.34 45.54
N LEU A 37 -36.27 6.54 44.48
CA LEU A 37 -36.19 7.06 43.10
C LEU A 37 -37.55 7.22 42.44
N GLY A 38 -38.56 6.47 42.87
CA GLY A 38 -39.85 6.33 42.17
C GLY A 38 -39.77 5.39 40.97
N GLN A 39 -40.93 4.99 40.43
CA GLN A 39 -41.00 4.26 39.16
C GLN A 39 -41.19 5.25 38.00
N PRO A 40 -40.54 5.07 36.84
CA PRO A 40 -39.73 3.91 36.44
C PRO A 40 -38.23 3.98 36.80
N GLU A 41 -37.76 5.08 37.38
CA GLU A 41 -36.32 5.34 37.60
C GLU A 41 -35.64 4.32 38.52
N GLY A 42 -36.31 3.90 39.59
CA GLY A 42 -35.82 2.87 40.51
C GLY A 42 -35.67 1.51 39.86
N ASP A 43 -36.59 1.12 38.99
CA ASP A 43 -36.51 -0.15 38.25
C ASP A 43 -35.36 -0.13 37.24
N ASN A 44 -35.15 1.00 36.56
CA ASN A 44 -34.01 1.18 35.66
C ASN A 44 -32.67 1.14 36.42
N PHE A 45 -32.57 1.82 37.56
CA PHE A 45 -31.37 1.77 38.39
C PHE A 45 -31.05 0.36 38.85
N ILE A 46 -32.04 -0.39 39.36
CA ILE A 46 -31.85 -1.77 39.82
C ILE A 46 -31.36 -2.64 38.67
N LYS A 47 -32.01 -2.54 37.51
CA LYS A 47 -31.65 -3.29 36.30
C LYS A 47 -30.22 -3.01 35.82
N PHE A 48 -29.77 -1.77 35.94
CA PHE A 48 -28.46 -1.33 35.42
C PHE A 48 -27.38 -1.18 36.51
N SER A 49 -27.71 -1.53 37.76
CA SER A 49 -26.87 -1.31 38.94
C SER A 49 -25.49 -1.94 38.81
N GLU A 50 -25.38 -3.13 38.19
CA GLU A 50 -24.11 -3.80 37.97
C GLU A 50 -23.20 -3.03 36.99
N ALA A 51 -23.75 -2.53 35.87
CA ALA A 51 -22.98 -1.73 34.93
C ALA A 51 -22.52 -0.41 35.55
N ILE A 52 -23.42 0.27 36.26
CA ILE A 52 -23.15 1.59 36.88
C ILE A 52 -22.17 1.47 38.05
N CYS A 53 -22.37 0.50 38.94
CA CYS A 53 -21.63 0.42 40.19
C CYS A 53 -20.38 -0.47 40.12
N LYS A 54 -20.26 -1.37 39.14
CA LYS A 54 -19.08 -2.25 39.03
C LYS A 54 -18.28 -1.98 37.76
N CYS A 55 -18.93 -2.01 36.60
CA CYS A 55 -18.21 -2.06 35.32
C CYS A 55 -17.73 -0.69 34.84
N PHE A 56 -18.55 0.35 35.03
CA PHE A 56 -18.18 1.73 34.67
C PHE A 56 -17.01 2.27 35.50
N PRO A 57 -16.96 2.10 36.85
CA PRO A 57 -15.80 2.51 37.65
C PRO A 57 -14.52 1.74 37.31
N ARG A 58 -14.63 0.43 37.01
CA ARG A 58 -13.49 -0.37 36.56
C ARG A 58 -12.93 0.15 35.23
N LEU A 59 -13.81 0.53 34.30
CA LEU A 59 -13.40 1.13 33.04
C LEU A 59 -12.70 2.49 33.27
N GLN A 60 -13.24 3.32 34.16
CA GLN A 60 -12.63 4.60 34.52
C GLN A 60 -11.23 4.44 35.11
N GLN A 61 -11.01 3.45 35.98
CA GLN A 61 -9.69 3.12 36.52
C GLN A 61 -8.71 2.60 35.46
N LEU A 62 -9.19 1.77 34.52
CA LEU A 62 -8.38 1.29 33.40
C LEU A 62 -7.93 2.45 32.52
N SER A 63 -8.84 3.36 32.18
CA SER A 63 -8.53 4.56 31.38
C SER A 63 -7.40 5.41 31.97
N LEU A 64 -7.30 5.50 33.30
CA LEU A 64 -6.29 6.30 33.99
C LEU A 64 -4.91 5.63 34.03
N THR A 65 -4.86 4.30 33.85
CA THR A 65 -3.64 3.49 34.05
C THR A 65 -3.04 2.95 32.75
N THR A 66 -3.80 2.93 31.65
CA THR A 66 -3.38 2.35 30.37
C THR A 66 -3.16 3.40 29.29
N GLN A 67 -2.04 4.12 29.36
CA GLN A 67 -1.46 4.75 28.16
C GLN A 67 -0.78 3.64 27.33
N ALA A 68 -1.56 2.88 26.55
CA ALA A 68 -1.08 1.67 25.89
C ALA A 68 0.00 1.96 24.82
N LYS A 69 1.27 1.76 25.16
CA LYS A 69 2.42 1.79 24.22
C LYS A 69 2.86 0.41 23.74
N SER A 70 2.34 -0.68 24.33
CA SER A 70 2.70 -2.08 24.02
C SER A 70 1.45 -2.94 23.85
N ILE A 71 1.46 -3.87 22.88
CA ILE A 71 0.37 -4.85 22.66
C ILE A 71 0.11 -5.66 23.95
N SER A 72 1.16 -5.98 24.71
CA SER A 72 1.07 -6.82 25.91
C SER A 72 0.38 -6.16 27.11
N GLN A 73 0.21 -4.83 27.09
CA GLN A 73 -0.36 -4.06 28.20
C GLN A 73 -1.85 -3.74 28.02
N GLY A 74 -2.38 -3.90 26.82
CA GLY A 74 -3.75 -3.52 26.49
C GLY A 74 -4.67 -4.72 26.44
N VAL A 75 -5.51 -4.94 27.46
CA VAL A 75 -6.78 -5.64 27.25
C VAL A 75 -7.88 -5.00 28.09
N ILE A 76 -8.85 -4.44 27.37
CA ILE A 76 -10.24 -4.33 27.81
C ILE A 76 -10.74 -5.76 28.02
N SER A 77 -11.10 -6.14 29.25
CA SER A 77 -11.73 -7.45 29.42
C SER A 77 -13.04 -7.45 28.61
N LYS A 78 -13.25 -8.45 27.74
CA LYS A 78 -14.54 -8.64 27.04
C LYS A 78 -15.72 -8.63 28.04
N ALA A 79 -15.45 -9.02 29.29
CA ALA A 79 -16.39 -8.95 30.41
C ALA A 79 -16.85 -7.52 30.73
N ASN A 80 -15.98 -6.51 30.72
CA ASN A 80 -16.38 -5.12 31.00
C ASN A 80 -17.29 -4.56 29.89
N ALA A 81 -16.95 -4.79 28.62
CA ALA A 81 -17.76 -4.35 27.49
C ALA A 81 -19.14 -5.04 27.46
N LYS A 82 -19.17 -6.35 27.76
CA LYS A 82 -20.42 -7.11 27.89
C LYS A 82 -21.28 -6.56 29.04
N CYS A 83 -20.70 -6.38 30.21
CA CYS A 83 -21.40 -5.88 31.38
C CYS A 83 -22.06 -4.51 31.15
N LEU A 84 -21.36 -3.59 30.48
CA LEU A 84 -21.92 -2.27 30.16
C LEU A 84 -23.14 -2.38 29.23
N ARG A 85 -23.07 -3.23 28.19
CA ARG A 85 -24.19 -3.46 27.25
C ARG A 85 -25.37 -4.16 27.92
N ASP A 86 -25.11 -5.18 28.73
CA ASP A 86 -26.14 -5.92 29.46
C ASP A 86 -26.86 -4.99 30.46
N GLY A 87 -26.12 -4.02 31.04
CA GLY A 87 -26.66 -2.95 31.86
C GLY A 87 -27.15 -1.72 31.08
N GLY A 88 -27.46 -1.84 29.79
CA GLY A 88 -28.15 -0.81 29.02
C GLY A 88 -27.33 0.42 28.63
N LEU A 89 -26.02 0.43 28.90
CA LEU A 89 -25.14 1.52 28.50
C LEU A 89 -24.65 1.31 27.06
N THR A 90 -24.69 2.39 26.28
CA THR A 90 -24.15 2.41 24.93
C THR A 90 -22.63 2.52 24.96
N ILE A 91 -21.99 1.90 23.97
CA ILE A 91 -20.56 2.04 23.71
C ILE A 91 -20.44 2.74 22.36
N GLU A 92 -19.95 3.97 22.39
CA GLU A 92 -19.65 4.80 21.23
C GLU A 92 -18.17 4.63 20.84
N ASN A 93 -17.83 4.91 19.59
CA ASN A 93 -16.44 4.88 19.12
C ASN A 93 -16.18 5.94 18.04
N GLY A 94 -14.93 6.40 17.97
CA GLY A 94 -14.45 7.38 16.99
C GLY A 94 -13.95 6.77 15.68
N TRP A 95 -14.38 5.56 15.32
CA TRP A 95 -13.86 4.85 14.14
C TRP A 95 -14.09 5.65 12.85
N SER A 96 -15.28 6.24 12.69
CA SER A 96 -15.63 7.03 11.51
C SER A 96 -14.73 8.25 11.35
N ASP A 97 -14.42 8.95 12.45
CA ASP A 97 -13.54 10.12 12.43
C ASP A 97 -12.10 9.73 12.09
N ALA A 98 -11.62 8.64 12.68
CA ALA A 98 -10.30 8.09 12.34
C ALA A 98 -10.23 7.68 10.86
N MET A 99 -11.27 7.04 10.33
CA MET A 99 -11.35 6.66 8.91
C MET A 99 -11.38 7.87 7.98
N ASN A 100 -12.12 8.91 8.35
CA ASN A 100 -12.16 10.17 7.60
C ASN A 100 -10.80 10.87 7.61
N SER A 101 -10.10 10.86 8.76
CA SER A 101 -8.73 11.38 8.89
C SER A 101 -7.72 10.61 8.03
N ILE A 102 -7.84 9.28 7.93
CA ILE A 102 -7.01 8.48 7.03
C ILE A 102 -7.26 8.89 5.57
N LYS A 103 -8.53 8.95 5.15
CA LYS A 103 -8.94 9.28 3.77
C LYS A 103 -8.58 10.71 3.36
N ALA A 104 -8.60 11.66 4.29
CA ALA A 104 -8.21 13.05 4.03
C ALA A 104 -6.73 13.17 3.58
N GLN A 105 -5.92 12.14 3.83
CA GLN A 105 -4.50 12.11 3.51
C GLN A 105 -4.20 11.27 2.26
N GLY A 106 -5.22 10.92 1.46
CA GLY A 106 -5.11 10.15 0.22
C GLY A 106 -5.86 8.82 0.26
N THR A 107 -5.56 7.92 -0.68
CA THR A 107 -6.20 6.60 -0.77
C THR A 107 -5.38 5.57 0.02
N PRO A 108 -5.78 5.20 1.26
CA PRO A 108 -5.05 4.24 2.06
C PRO A 108 -5.25 2.81 1.57
N ILE A 109 -4.27 1.95 1.83
CA ILE A 109 -4.46 0.49 1.82
C ILE A 109 -4.66 0.06 3.27
N LYS A 110 -5.89 -0.27 3.66
CA LYS A 110 -6.17 -0.75 5.01
C LYS A 110 -5.53 -2.12 5.20
N ALA A 111 -4.80 -2.28 6.30
CA ALA A 111 -4.07 -3.52 6.58
C ALA A 111 -4.74 -4.33 7.69
N PHE A 112 -5.14 -3.67 8.78
CA PHE A 112 -5.77 -4.33 9.93
C PHE A 112 -6.43 -3.33 10.87
N GLU A 113 -7.30 -3.82 11.74
CA GLU A 113 -7.92 -3.08 12.85
C GLU A 113 -7.68 -3.87 14.14
N MET A 114 -7.10 -3.22 15.13
CA MET A 114 -6.84 -3.76 16.46
C MET A 114 -8.00 -3.40 17.38
N ASP A 115 -9.06 -4.21 17.32
CA ASP A 115 -10.16 -4.18 18.26
C ASP A 115 -9.89 -5.08 19.48
N VAL A 116 -10.81 -5.08 20.46
CA VAL A 116 -10.65 -5.87 21.70
C VAL A 116 -10.44 -7.38 21.43
N PRO A 117 -11.26 -8.06 20.58
CA PRO A 117 -10.98 -9.43 20.17
C PRO A 117 -9.60 -9.64 19.54
N THR A 118 -9.16 -8.72 18.68
CA THR A 118 -7.89 -8.83 17.95
C THR A 118 -6.70 -8.69 18.90
N TYR A 119 -6.73 -7.73 19.81
CA TYR A 119 -5.73 -7.62 20.88
C TYR A 119 -5.65 -8.89 21.73
N ALA A 120 -6.80 -9.45 22.13
CA ALA A 120 -6.81 -10.67 22.92
C ALA A 120 -6.16 -11.85 22.16
N LYS A 121 -6.49 -12.02 20.87
CA LYS A 121 -5.96 -13.12 20.06
C LYS A 121 -4.45 -12.97 19.82
N ILE A 122 -3.95 -11.76 19.52
CA ILE A 122 -2.52 -11.53 19.31
C ILE A 122 -1.71 -11.74 20.60
N ILE A 123 -2.24 -11.32 21.77
CA ILE A 123 -1.60 -11.55 23.07
C ILE A 123 -1.54 -13.03 23.39
N THR A 124 -2.58 -13.81 23.07
CA THR A 124 -2.52 -15.28 23.20
C THR A 124 -1.37 -15.86 22.37
N GLY A 125 -1.19 -15.41 21.12
CA GLY A 125 -0.07 -15.82 20.28
C GLY A 125 1.30 -15.35 20.80
N MET A 126 1.39 -14.20 21.46
CA MET A 126 2.65 -13.77 22.11
C MET A 126 2.96 -14.63 23.34
N LYS A 127 1.97 -14.84 24.21
CA LYS A 127 2.12 -15.63 25.44
C LYS A 127 2.41 -17.10 25.18
N SER A 128 2.04 -17.62 24.02
CA SER A 128 2.34 -18.99 23.64
C SER A 128 3.83 -19.27 23.46
N CYS A 129 4.68 -18.24 23.46
CA CYS A 129 6.15 -18.35 23.44
C CYS A 129 6.81 -18.20 24.83
N GLU A 130 6.09 -17.80 25.87
CA GLU A 130 6.68 -17.47 27.19
C GLU A 130 7.15 -18.70 27.98
N LYS A 131 6.69 -19.92 27.62
CA LYS A 131 7.00 -21.17 28.34
C LYS A 131 8.17 -21.98 27.76
N GLY A 132 9.08 -21.35 27.00
CA GLY A 132 10.28 -21.99 26.45
C GLY A 132 10.09 -22.74 25.12
N SER A 133 8.85 -23.01 24.70
CA SER A 133 8.49 -23.41 23.34
C SER A 133 7.33 -22.54 22.83
N CYS A 134 7.36 -22.18 21.55
CA CYS A 134 6.29 -21.43 20.90
C CYS A 134 5.26 -22.40 20.30
N ASN A 135 3.98 -22.20 20.60
CA ASN A 135 2.90 -22.88 19.87
C ASN A 135 2.69 -22.20 18.51
N SER A 136 3.15 -22.82 17.40
CA SER A 136 3.03 -22.24 16.05
C SER A 136 1.57 -22.08 15.63
N THR A 137 0.72 -23.07 15.89
CA THR A 137 -0.71 -23.03 15.56
C THR A 137 -1.40 -21.80 16.16
N GLN A 138 -1.17 -21.51 17.45
CA GLN A 138 -1.76 -20.34 18.11
C GLN A 138 -1.28 -19.02 17.53
N ILE A 139 0.00 -18.93 17.14
CA ILE A 139 0.57 -17.74 16.49
C ILE A 139 -0.06 -17.54 15.11
N ILE A 140 -0.12 -18.59 14.30
CA ILE A 140 -0.64 -18.51 12.94
C ILE A 140 -2.14 -18.19 12.94
N GLU A 141 -2.93 -18.82 13.82
CA GLU A 141 -4.34 -18.45 13.98
C GLU A 141 -4.52 -16.99 14.40
N ALA A 142 -3.65 -16.47 15.28
CA ALA A 142 -3.72 -15.09 15.73
C ALA A 142 -3.42 -14.10 14.59
N VAL A 143 -2.36 -14.39 13.82
CA VAL A 143 -1.99 -13.60 12.65
C VAL A 143 -3.09 -13.64 11.59
N GLN A 144 -3.62 -14.82 11.26
CA GLN A 144 -4.72 -14.96 10.31
C GLN A 144 -5.97 -14.17 10.76
N TYR A 145 -6.29 -14.21 12.05
CA TYR A 145 -7.41 -13.45 12.60
C TYR A 145 -7.27 -11.94 12.34
N VAL A 146 -6.09 -11.37 12.61
CA VAL A 146 -5.78 -9.93 12.42
C VAL A 146 -6.03 -9.48 10.98
N PHE A 147 -5.54 -10.25 9.98
CA PHE A 147 -5.54 -9.82 8.58
C PHE A 147 -6.75 -10.30 7.78
N SER A 148 -7.50 -11.30 8.27
CA SER A 148 -8.61 -11.93 7.53
C SER A 148 -9.65 -10.94 7.00
N ARG A 149 -10.05 -9.97 7.83
CA ARG A 149 -11.08 -8.97 7.50
C ARG A 149 -10.64 -8.00 6.39
N PHE A 150 -9.34 -7.72 6.29
CA PHE A 150 -8.79 -6.70 5.39
C PHE A 150 -8.06 -7.31 4.19
N ARG A 151 -8.14 -8.63 3.99
CA ARG A 151 -7.42 -9.33 2.93
C ARG A 151 -7.71 -8.76 1.53
N ASN A 152 -8.97 -8.44 1.26
CA ASN A 152 -9.38 -7.87 -0.03
C ASN A 152 -8.93 -6.41 -0.18
N ASP A 153 -8.93 -5.63 0.90
CA ASP A 153 -8.43 -4.25 0.90
C ASP A 153 -6.92 -4.22 0.61
N ILE A 154 -6.16 -5.13 1.24
CA ILE A 154 -4.73 -5.32 0.98
C ILE A 154 -4.50 -5.71 -0.48
N GLU A 155 -5.19 -6.76 -0.96
CA GLU A 155 -5.02 -7.27 -2.32
C GLU A 155 -5.36 -6.20 -3.37
N GLY A 156 -6.54 -5.60 -3.28
CA GLY A 156 -7.00 -4.56 -4.21
C GLY A 156 -6.12 -3.32 -4.16
N GLY A 157 -5.74 -2.87 -2.96
CA GLY A 157 -4.88 -1.71 -2.77
C GLY A 157 -3.51 -1.89 -3.41
N PHE A 158 -2.83 -3.02 -3.14
CA PHE A 158 -1.51 -3.28 -3.71
C PHE A 158 -1.54 -3.57 -5.21
N LYS A 159 -2.59 -4.23 -5.72
CA LYS A 159 -2.80 -4.37 -7.17
C LYS A 159 -3.00 -3.01 -7.84
N GLY A 160 -3.70 -2.10 -7.18
CA GLY A 160 -3.85 -0.71 -7.61
C GLY A 160 -2.53 0.07 -7.60
N VAL A 161 -1.64 -0.16 -6.63
CA VAL A 161 -0.28 0.41 -6.67
C VAL A 161 0.48 -0.15 -7.85
N LEU A 162 0.50 -1.47 -8.03
CA LEU A 162 1.25 -2.13 -9.11
C LEU A 162 0.77 -1.73 -10.51
N SER A 163 -0.51 -1.43 -10.72
CA SER A 163 -1.04 -1.05 -12.03
C SER A 163 -0.48 0.27 -12.56
N ASN A 164 0.03 1.13 -11.68
CA ASN A 164 0.73 2.36 -12.05
C ASN A 164 1.98 2.11 -12.91
N TRP A 165 2.61 0.94 -12.76
CA TRP A 165 3.71 0.50 -13.62
C TRP A 165 3.25 -0.22 -14.90
N GLY A 166 1.97 -0.12 -15.28
CA GLY A 166 1.44 -0.68 -16.53
C GLY A 166 2.13 -0.16 -17.80
N ILE A 167 2.82 0.99 -17.72
CA ILE A 167 3.67 1.51 -18.81
C ILE A 167 4.79 0.55 -19.20
N LEU A 168 5.25 -0.34 -18.30
CA LEU A 168 6.24 -1.37 -18.61
C LEU A 168 5.78 -2.28 -19.76
N THR A 169 4.47 -2.60 -19.82
CA THR A 169 3.90 -3.42 -20.89
C THR A 169 3.97 -2.71 -22.23
N SER A 170 3.61 -1.41 -22.24
CA SER A 170 3.67 -0.58 -23.46
C SER A 170 5.12 -0.42 -23.95
N MET A 171 6.05 -0.20 -23.03
CA MET A 171 7.48 -0.10 -23.36
C MET A 171 8.03 -1.41 -23.90
N ASN A 172 7.58 -2.56 -23.39
CA ASN A 172 7.98 -3.86 -23.90
C ASN A 172 7.49 -4.07 -25.34
N ALA A 173 6.25 -3.72 -25.64
CA ALA A 173 5.72 -3.77 -26.99
C ALA A 173 6.52 -2.87 -27.96
N THR A 174 6.79 -1.61 -27.57
CA THR A 174 7.61 -0.70 -28.38
C THR A 174 9.05 -1.20 -28.55
N SER A 175 9.62 -1.92 -27.57
CA SER A 175 10.95 -2.54 -27.71
C SER A 175 10.97 -3.67 -28.76
N VAL A 176 9.87 -4.41 -28.89
CA VAL A 176 9.69 -5.44 -29.94
C VAL A 176 9.55 -4.77 -31.30
N GLU A 177 8.70 -3.74 -31.41
CA GLU A 177 8.56 -2.95 -32.64
C GLU A 177 9.89 -2.35 -33.10
N GLN A 178 10.68 -1.83 -32.17
CA GLN A 178 12.02 -1.32 -32.45
C GLN A 178 12.94 -2.42 -33.01
N ARG A 179 12.95 -3.62 -32.40
CA ARG A 179 13.77 -4.73 -32.88
C ARG A 179 13.38 -5.13 -34.31
N ASP A 180 12.09 -5.20 -34.61
CA ASP A 180 11.60 -5.58 -35.93
C ASP A 180 11.92 -4.47 -36.96
N ALA A 181 11.85 -3.20 -36.56
CA ALA A 181 12.27 -2.06 -37.38
C ALA A 181 13.78 -2.10 -37.71
N LEU A 182 14.63 -2.44 -36.72
CA LEU A 182 16.06 -2.63 -36.94
C LEU A 182 16.36 -3.80 -37.89
N SER A 183 15.62 -4.90 -37.78
CA SER A 183 15.76 -6.04 -38.70
C SER A 183 15.41 -5.65 -40.14
N ASN A 184 14.35 -4.86 -40.34
CA ASN A 184 13.99 -4.38 -41.67
C ASN A 184 15.02 -3.40 -42.24
N LEU A 185 15.59 -2.53 -41.39
CA LEU A 185 16.68 -1.64 -41.78
C LEU A 185 17.92 -2.44 -42.21
N MET A 186 18.24 -3.54 -41.52
CA MET A 186 19.34 -4.42 -41.91
C MET A 186 19.10 -5.13 -43.26
N SER A 187 17.86 -5.52 -43.57
CA SER A 187 17.52 -6.04 -44.89
C SER A 187 17.78 -5.01 -45.99
N TYR A 188 17.44 -3.74 -45.76
CA TYR A 188 17.80 -2.64 -46.67
C TYR A 188 19.32 -2.49 -46.80
N VAL A 189 20.05 -2.48 -45.69
CA VAL A 189 21.53 -2.38 -45.69
C VAL A 189 22.15 -3.46 -46.57
N SER A 190 21.69 -4.72 -46.48
CA SER A 190 22.20 -5.80 -47.33
C SER A 190 21.91 -5.59 -48.82
N LEU A 191 20.72 -5.10 -49.17
CA LEU A 191 20.37 -4.80 -50.58
C LEU A 191 21.21 -3.63 -51.12
N ALA A 192 21.38 -2.58 -50.32
CA ALA A 192 22.18 -1.43 -50.70
C ALA A 192 23.66 -1.80 -50.84
N GLN A 193 24.22 -2.61 -49.94
CA GLN A 193 25.60 -3.11 -50.06
C GLN A 193 25.82 -3.90 -51.36
N ALA A 194 24.92 -4.82 -51.70
CA ALA A 194 25.00 -5.58 -52.95
C ALA A 194 24.91 -4.66 -54.19
N GLN A 195 24.10 -3.61 -54.12
CA GLN A 195 24.01 -2.64 -55.21
C GLN A 195 25.29 -1.80 -55.34
N VAL A 196 25.92 -1.38 -54.22
CA VAL A 196 27.24 -0.72 -54.25
C VAL A 196 28.30 -1.61 -54.88
N GLU A 197 28.35 -2.89 -54.52
CA GLU A 197 29.29 -3.85 -55.11
C GLU A 197 29.08 -4.01 -56.61
N SER A 198 27.82 -4.08 -57.06
CA SER A 198 27.46 -4.14 -58.48
C SER A 198 27.86 -2.89 -59.26
N ILE A 199 27.68 -1.70 -58.67
CA ILE A 199 28.12 -0.42 -59.25
C ILE A 199 29.65 -0.41 -59.39
N ASN A 200 30.37 -0.72 -58.31
CA ASN A 200 31.83 -0.72 -58.30
C ASN A 200 32.40 -1.68 -59.36
N ALA A 201 31.84 -2.87 -59.49
CA ALA A 201 32.26 -3.84 -60.51
C ALA A 201 32.07 -3.32 -61.95
N SER A 202 30.95 -2.64 -62.24
CA SER A 202 30.73 -2.01 -63.55
C SER A 202 31.67 -0.82 -63.79
N CYS A 203 31.88 0.03 -62.78
CA CYS A 203 32.81 1.14 -62.85
C CYS A 203 34.24 0.67 -63.15
N GLU A 204 34.70 -0.39 -62.47
CA GLU A 204 36.02 -1.00 -62.70
C GLU A 204 36.13 -1.60 -64.10
N LYS A 205 35.13 -2.39 -64.52
CA LYS A 205 35.11 -3.05 -65.84
C LYS A 205 35.17 -2.04 -66.99
N LEU A 206 34.46 -0.92 -66.87
CA LEU A 206 34.34 0.10 -67.92
C LEU A 206 35.40 1.21 -67.79
N GLY A 207 36.16 1.24 -66.69
CA GLY A 207 37.09 2.33 -66.39
C GLY A 207 36.40 3.69 -66.16
N SER A 208 35.12 3.65 -65.79
CA SER A 208 34.22 4.80 -65.60
C SER A 208 34.19 5.24 -64.13
N CYS A 209 33.36 6.23 -63.76
CA CYS A 209 33.14 6.66 -62.37
C CYS A 209 34.33 7.34 -61.66
N LYS A 210 35.29 7.90 -62.41
CA LYS A 210 36.47 8.57 -61.84
C LYS A 210 36.27 10.06 -61.56
N GLY A 211 35.13 10.62 -61.91
CA GLY A 211 34.89 12.04 -61.70
C GLY A 211 34.27 12.34 -60.34
N PRO A 212 34.19 13.64 -60.00
CA PRO A 212 33.79 14.09 -58.68
C PRO A 212 32.31 13.84 -58.35
N ALA A 213 31.40 13.85 -59.34
CA ALA A 213 29.96 13.70 -59.10
C ALA A 213 29.62 12.27 -58.67
N VAL A 214 30.09 11.26 -59.41
CA VAL A 214 29.87 9.85 -59.05
C VAL A 214 30.58 9.52 -57.73
N SER A 215 31.80 10.01 -57.54
CA SER A 215 32.56 9.80 -56.30
C SER A 215 31.83 10.38 -55.08
N SER A 216 31.31 11.61 -55.18
CA SER A 216 30.60 12.27 -54.08
C SER A 216 29.29 11.57 -53.74
N PHE A 217 28.52 11.15 -54.74
CA PHE A 217 27.29 10.37 -54.53
C PHE A 217 27.61 9.06 -53.82
N MET A 218 28.58 8.29 -54.32
CA MET A 218 28.95 7.00 -53.74
C MET A 218 29.51 7.13 -52.32
N GLU A 219 30.26 8.19 -52.01
CA GLU A 219 30.73 8.48 -50.65
C GLU A 219 29.56 8.72 -49.69
N GLN A 220 28.59 9.55 -50.08
CA GLN A 220 27.40 9.82 -49.28
C GLN A 220 26.53 8.56 -49.10
N VAL A 221 26.36 7.75 -50.15
CA VAL A 221 25.65 6.47 -50.09
C VAL A 221 26.34 5.51 -49.12
N ASN A 222 27.66 5.33 -49.25
CA ASN A 222 28.43 4.46 -48.34
C ASN A 222 28.34 4.93 -46.89
N SER A 223 28.42 6.25 -46.65
CA SER A 223 28.25 6.83 -45.32
C SER A 223 26.85 6.58 -44.75
N ASN A 224 25.80 6.73 -45.56
CA ASN A 224 24.43 6.46 -45.16
C ASN A 224 24.19 4.97 -44.85
N ILE A 225 24.71 4.06 -45.69
CA ILE A 225 24.68 2.61 -45.46
C ILE A 225 25.40 2.25 -44.17
N ALA A 226 26.58 2.81 -43.92
CA ALA A 226 27.34 2.57 -42.69
C ALA A 226 26.57 3.05 -41.45
N ALA A 227 25.93 4.22 -41.53
CA ALA A 227 25.10 4.75 -40.45
C ALA A 227 23.83 3.91 -40.21
N ALA A 228 23.15 3.47 -41.27
CA ALA A 228 22.01 2.56 -41.19
C ALA A 228 22.43 1.19 -40.62
N SER A 229 23.60 0.68 -41.00
CA SER A 229 24.17 -0.55 -40.46
C SER A 229 24.50 -0.44 -38.98
N TYR A 230 25.08 0.68 -38.53
CA TYR A 230 25.30 0.94 -37.11
C TYR A 230 23.99 0.88 -36.31
N LEU A 231 22.95 1.57 -36.80
CA LEU A 231 21.62 1.57 -36.18
C LEU A 231 21.00 0.17 -36.16
N GLY A 232 21.04 -0.55 -37.28
CA GLY A 232 20.52 -1.90 -37.43
C GLY A 232 21.18 -2.91 -36.47
N ASN A 233 22.43 -2.69 -36.09
CA ASN A 233 23.19 -3.53 -35.17
C ASN A 233 23.08 -3.12 -33.69
N LEU A 234 22.23 -2.14 -33.35
CA LEU A 234 22.02 -1.74 -31.96
C LEU A 234 21.41 -2.89 -31.14
N ARG A 235 22.11 -3.30 -30.08
CA ARG A 235 21.67 -4.39 -29.18
C ARG A 235 20.67 -3.96 -28.12
N PHE A 236 20.56 -2.65 -27.86
CA PHE A 236 19.75 -2.14 -26.76
C PHE A 236 18.30 -2.63 -26.73
N PRO A 237 17.57 -2.86 -27.85
CA PRO A 237 16.17 -3.28 -27.77
C PRO A 237 16.04 -4.69 -27.19
N ALA A 238 16.98 -5.59 -27.50
CA ALA A 238 17.01 -6.94 -26.94
C ALA A 238 17.36 -6.88 -25.44
N ASP A 239 18.36 -6.09 -25.06
CA ASP A 239 18.75 -5.91 -23.66
C ASP A 239 17.62 -5.27 -22.83
N LEU A 240 16.94 -4.28 -23.40
CA LEU A 240 15.79 -3.61 -22.80
C LEU A 240 14.61 -4.59 -22.66
N GLY A 241 14.27 -5.32 -23.72
CA GLY A 241 13.19 -6.32 -23.71
C GLY A 241 13.44 -7.42 -22.66
N GLY A 242 14.69 -7.88 -22.52
CA GLY A 242 15.06 -8.85 -21.48
C GLY A 242 14.81 -8.33 -20.06
N LYS A 243 15.21 -7.08 -19.79
CA LYS A 243 14.96 -6.41 -18.50
C LYS A 243 13.48 -6.15 -18.26
N LEU A 244 12.74 -5.68 -19.26
CA LEU A 244 11.30 -5.43 -19.17
C LEU A 244 10.52 -6.71 -18.89
N ASN A 245 10.85 -7.83 -19.56
CA ASN A 245 10.23 -9.13 -19.29
C ASN A 245 10.45 -9.58 -17.84
N ASN A 246 11.66 -9.40 -17.28
CA ASN A 246 11.93 -9.70 -15.87
C ASN A 246 11.08 -8.83 -14.94
N LEU A 247 11.05 -7.51 -15.17
CA LEU A 247 10.27 -6.57 -14.37
C LEU A 247 8.77 -6.86 -14.43
N LEU A 248 8.23 -7.16 -15.61
CA LEU A 248 6.83 -7.55 -15.81
C LEU A 248 6.49 -8.85 -15.08
N GLN A 249 7.35 -9.86 -15.14
CA GLN A 249 7.16 -11.11 -14.40
C GLN A 249 7.16 -10.86 -12.90
N ARG A 250 8.06 -9.99 -12.40
CA ARG A 250 8.11 -9.62 -10.98
C ARG A 250 6.87 -8.83 -10.54
N GLN A 251 6.39 -7.92 -11.37
CA GLN A 251 5.14 -7.20 -11.13
C GLN A 251 3.94 -8.16 -11.08
N ALA A 252 3.87 -9.11 -12.00
CA ALA A 252 2.83 -10.14 -12.02
C ALA A 252 2.88 -11.05 -10.78
N ASN A 253 4.07 -11.48 -10.38
CA ASN A 253 4.28 -12.27 -9.16
C ASN A 253 3.89 -11.46 -7.90
N ALA A 254 4.28 -10.19 -7.81
CA ALA A 254 3.89 -9.33 -6.70
C ALA A 254 2.35 -9.13 -6.66
N SER A 255 1.70 -9.03 -7.82
CA SER A 255 0.25 -8.93 -7.94
C SER A 255 -0.47 -10.20 -7.47
N SER A 256 0.01 -11.39 -7.86
CA SER A 256 -0.59 -12.67 -7.45
C SER A 256 -0.40 -12.94 -5.94
N GLN A 257 0.70 -12.45 -5.38
CA GLN A 257 1.07 -12.60 -3.98
C GLN A 257 0.66 -11.41 -3.09
N ALA A 258 -0.18 -10.50 -3.59
CA ALA A 258 -0.49 -9.23 -2.91
C ALA A 258 -1.12 -9.42 -1.53
N ARG A 259 -1.81 -10.54 -1.31
CA ARG A 259 -2.49 -10.90 -0.06
C ARG A 259 -1.69 -11.84 0.86
N ASP A 260 -0.48 -12.19 0.46
CA ASP A 260 0.33 -13.17 1.19
C ASP A 260 0.86 -12.55 2.48
N LEU A 261 0.85 -13.37 3.52
CA LEU A 261 1.56 -13.11 4.76
C LEU A 261 2.96 -13.73 4.67
N LEU A 262 3.82 -13.45 5.65
CA LEU A 262 5.03 -14.24 5.83
C LEU A 262 4.69 -15.73 6.00
N ASP A 263 5.59 -16.61 5.57
CA ASP A 263 5.46 -18.03 5.82
C ASP A 263 5.44 -18.35 7.32
N GLU A 264 5.01 -19.56 7.68
CA GLU A 264 4.85 -19.96 9.07
C GLU A 264 6.15 -19.87 9.86
N ALA A 265 7.27 -20.30 9.29
CA ALA A 265 8.57 -20.29 9.99
C ALA A 265 9.04 -18.87 10.25
N ALA A 266 8.97 -17.98 9.26
CA ALA A 266 9.31 -16.57 9.41
C ALA A 266 8.36 -15.86 10.40
N THR A 267 7.06 -16.17 10.34
CA THR A 267 6.06 -15.63 11.27
C THR A 267 6.37 -16.04 12.72
N VAL A 268 6.56 -17.33 12.98
CA VAL A 268 6.89 -17.84 14.33
C VAL A 268 8.20 -17.25 14.83
N ALA A 269 9.20 -17.07 13.95
CA ALA A 269 10.48 -16.45 14.31
C ALA A 269 10.31 -15.00 14.81
N LEU A 270 9.39 -14.21 14.22
CA LEU A 270 9.13 -12.84 14.69
C LEU A 270 8.56 -12.83 16.13
N PHE A 271 7.65 -13.76 16.45
CA PHE A 271 7.09 -13.87 17.81
C PHE A 271 8.11 -14.42 18.80
N LYS A 272 8.80 -15.51 18.45
CA LYS A 272 9.85 -16.14 19.28
C LYS A 272 10.96 -15.16 19.65
N ASN A 273 11.38 -14.32 18.70
CA ASN A 273 12.46 -13.35 18.90
C ASN A 273 11.98 -12.01 19.47
N GLY A 274 10.70 -11.93 19.89
CA GLY A 274 10.12 -10.71 20.46
C GLY A 274 10.15 -9.51 19.52
N LYS A 275 10.03 -9.73 18.19
CA LYS A 275 10.01 -8.67 17.17
C LYS A 275 8.62 -8.07 16.96
N VAL A 276 7.58 -8.69 17.50
CA VAL A 276 6.20 -8.16 17.54
C VAL A 276 5.93 -7.62 18.94
N LYS A 277 6.08 -6.31 19.17
CA LYS A 277 5.84 -5.67 20.48
C LYS A 277 4.75 -4.61 20.43
N THR A 278 4.70 -3.88 19.31
CA THR A 278 3.77 -2.79 19.05
C THR A 278 2.87 -3.14 17.87
N VAL A 279 1.75 -2.46 17.75
CA VAL A 279 0.84 -2.64 16.60
C VAL A 279 1.54 -2.33 15.27
N LYS A 280 2.56 -1.46 15.27
CA LYS A 280 3.36 -1.15 14.06
C LYS A 280 4.19 -2.35 13.61
N ASP A 281 4.58 -3.22 14.53
CA ASP A 281 5.36 -4.40 14.19
C ASP A 281 4.55 -5.44 13.40
N LEU A 282 3.22 -5.38 13.46
CA LEU A 282 2.36 -6.29 12.68
C LEU A 282 2.54 -6.09 11.16
N PHE A 283 2.97 -4.90 10.71
CA PHE A 283 3.31 -4.70 9.29
C PHE A 283 4.49 -5.57 8.83
N GLN A 284 5.35 -6.06 9.72
CA GLN A 284 6.43 -6.99 9.35
C GLN A 284 5.89 -8.31 8.80
N LEU A 285 4.64 -8.68 9.15
CA LEU A 285 3.96 -9.88 8.67
C LEU A 285 3.40 -9.71 7.24
N LEU A 286 3.42 -8.49 6.70
CA LEU A 286 2.97 -8.15 5.36
C LEU A 286 4.18 -7.86 4.45
N PRO A 287 4.72 -8.87 3.73
CA PRO A 287 5.90 -8.69 2.87
C PRO A 287 5.65 -7.76 1.68
N MET A 288 4.39 -7.49 1.34
CA MET A 288 4.03 -6.84 0.09
C MET A 288 4.56 -5.41 -0.04
N ALA A 289 4.56 -4.61 1.04
CA ALA A 289 5.14 -3.26 0.99
C ALA A 289 6.64 -3.27 0.64
N LYS A 290 7.38 -4.25 1.18
CA LYS A 290 8.79 -4.45 0.83
C LYS A 290 8.92 -4.88 -0.64
N ARG A 291 8.14 -5.85 -1.10
CA ARG A 291 8.17 -6.33 -2.50
C ARG A 291 7.92 -5.19 -3.51
N VAL A 292 6.95 -4.31 -3.22
CA VAL A 292 6.64 -3.14 -4.06
C VAL A 292 7.79 -2.13 -4.06
N LYS A 293 8.38 -1.86 -2.89
CA LYS A 293 9.55 -0.98 -2.79
C LYS A 293 10.76 -1.54 -3.55
N ASP A 294 11.01 -2.83 -3.40
CA ASP A 294 12.09 -3.53 -4.11
C ASP A 294 11.85 -3.46 -5.63
N LEU A 295 10.62 -3.73 -6.11
CA LEU A 295 10.27 -3.60 -7.52
C LEU A 295 10.49 -2.18 -8.06
N SER A 296 10.09 -1.15 -7.30
CA SER A 296 10.38 0.25 -7.65
C SER A 296 11.87 0.51 -7.80
N ASN A 297 12.70 0.03 -6.87
CA ASN A 297 14.15 0.15 -6.95
C ASN A 297 14.73 -0.58 -8.17
N ASP A 298 14.20 -1.75 -8.49
CA ASP A 298 14.63 -2.54 -9.63
C ASP A 298 14.26 -1.90 -10.97
N ILE A 299 13.07 -1.33 -11.09
CA ILE A 299 12.67 -0.52 -12.25
C ILE A 299 13.71 0.57 -12.50
N LYS A 300 14.06 1.32 -11.44
CA LYS A 300 15.08 2.37 -11.52
C LYS A 300 16.43 1.80 -11.97
N THR A 301 16.93 0.81 -11.24
CA THR A 301 18.27 0.25 -11.45
C THR A 301 18.44 -0.39 -12.83
N GLN A 302 17.42 -1.08 -13.32
CA GLN A 302 17.50 -1.79 -14.60
C GLN A 302 17.28 -0.85 -15.80
N LEU A 303 16.42 0.16 -15.67
CA LEU A 303 16.01 0.99 -16.80
C LEU A 303 16.72 2.35 -16.89
N ASP A 304 17.22 2.92 -15.78
CA ASP A 304 17.94 4.20 -15.80
C ASP A 304 19.14 4.24 -16.76
N PRO A 305 19.95 3.16 -16.93
CA PRO A 305 21.07 3.17 -17.88
C PRO A 305 20.67 3.47 -19.34
N PHE A 306 19.41 3.22 -19.74
CA PHE A 306 18.97 3.54 -21.09
C PHE A 306 18.71 5.03 -21.32
N LYS A 307 18.56 5.84 -20.25
CA LYS A 307 18.32 7.28 -20.38
C LYS A 307 19.50 8.03 -20.99
N GLU A 308 20.71 7.60 -20.65
CA GLU A 308 21.93 8.21 -21.18
C GLU A 308 22.20 7.73 -22.62
N PHE A 309 21.76 6.51 -22.92
CA PHE A 309 22.00 5.87 -24.21
C PHE A 309 21.05 6.34 -25.33
N LEU A 310 19.76 6.47 -25.06
CA LEU A 310 18.74 6.72 -26.08
C LEU A 310 18.87 8.08 -26.81
N PRO A 311 19.15 9.22 -26.13
CA PRO A 311 19.16 10.53 -26.79
C PRO A 311 20.20 10.65 -27.92
N ASN A 312 21.39 10.07 -27.72
CA ASN A 312 22.46 10.09 -28.71
C ASN A 312 22.08 9.26 -29.94
N ASN A 313 21.52 8.06 -29.73
CA ASN A 313 21.07 7.20 -30.82
C ASN A 313 19.88 7.79 -31.58
N LEU A 314 18.96 8.47 -30.89
CA LEU A 314 17.85 9.17 -31.52
C LEU A 314 18.37 10.30 -32.42
N THR A 315 19.30 11.11 -31.91
CA THR A 315 19.91 12.21 -32.67
C THR A 315 20.64 11.68 -33.90
N PHE A 316 21.40 10.59 -33.73
CA PHE A 316 22.09 9.92 -34.84
C PHE A 316 21.10 9.42 -35.89
N ALA A 317 20.04 8.70 -35.49
CA ALA A 317 19.01 8.20 -36.41
C ALA A 317 18.31 9.33 -37.20
N ILE A 318 17.99 10.44 -36.54
CA ILE A 318 17.41 11.63 -37.20
C ILE A 318 18.39 12.22 -38.21
N SER A 319 19.68 12.29 -37.88
CA SER A 319 20.71 12.78 -38.81
C SER A 319 20.83 11.88 -40.03
N THR A 320 20.85 10.55 -39.84
CA THR A 320 20.87 9.57 -40.93
C THR A 320 19.66 9.74 -41.86
N ALA A 321 18.47 9.95 -41.30
CA ALA A 321 17.25 10.15 -42.11
C ALA A 321 17.27 11.45 -42.90
N LYS A 322 17.87 12.52 -42.35
CA LYS A 322 18.06 13.78 -43.09
C LYS A 322 19.01 13.59 -44.27
N GLU A 323 20.08 12.82 -44.09
CA GLU A 323 21.03 12.54 -45.16
C GLU A 323 20.42 11.66 -46.26
N GLU A 324 19.67 10.63 -45.85
CA GLU A 324 18.90 9.78 -46.76
C GLU A 324 17.91 10.60 -47.62
N ASN A 325 17.26 11.59 -46.99
CA ASN A 325 16.37 12.51 -47.67
C ASN A 325 17.07 13.42 -48.69
N LYS A 326 18.35 13.77 -48.47
CA LYS A 326 19.14 14.50 -49.48
C LYS A 326 19.49 13.59 -50.64
N LEU A 327 19.99 12.39 -50.36
CA LEU A 327 20.37 11.41 -51.39
C LEU A 327 19.21 11.08 -52.34
N ARG A 328 17.99 10.87 -51.80
CA ARG A 328 16.81 10.58 -52.63
C ARG A 328 16.36 11.76 -53.51
N SER A 329 16.80 12.97 -53.21
CA SER A 329 16.40 14.19 -53.93
C SER A 329 17.56 14.81 -54.74
N MET A 330 18.69 14.11 -54.82
CA MET A 330 19.83 14.54 -55.61
C MET A 330 19.50 14.43 -57.11
N SER A 331 19.84 15.47 -57.87
CA SER A 331 19.76 15.41 -59.34
C SER A 331 20.89 14.55 -59.90
N PHE A 332 20.59 13.81 -60.97
CA PHE A 332 21.56 12.99 -61.68
C PHE A 332 22.16 13.68 -62.91
N ASP A 333 21.78 14.92 -63.21
CA ASP A 333 22.26 15.65 -64.40
C ASP A 333 23.79 15.72 -64.48
N GLU A 334 24.46 16.01 -63.35
CA GLU A 334 25.94 16.08 -63.28
C GLU A 334 26.59 14.70 -63.40
N ILE A 335 25.93 13.66 -62.88
CA ILE A 335 26.38 12.26 -62.96
C ILE A 335 26.28 11.76 -64.41
N GLU A 336 25.16 12.04 -65.08
CA GLU A 336 24.92 11.66 -66.48
C GLU A 336 25.95 12.32 -67.41
N LEU A 337 26.20 13.62 -67.21
CA LEU A 337 27.20 14.38 -67.96
C LEU A 337 28.62 13.85 -67.73
N GLU A 338 28.97 13.52 -66.48
CA GLU A 338 30.28 12.95 -66.13
C GLU A 338 30.49 11.55 -66.73
N LEU A 339 29.45 10.71 -66.74
CA LEU A 339 29.49 9.39 -67.34
C LEU A 339 29.54 9.45 -68.87
N ASN A 340 29.22 10.60 -69.48
CA ASN A 340 29.22 10.81 -70.93
C ASN A 340 28.42 9.72 -71.67
N VAL A 341 27.23 9.38 -71.15
CA VAL A 341 26.39 8.29 -71.68
C VAL A 341 25.96 8.52 -73.13
N SER A 342 25.88 9.78 -73.57
CA SER A 342 25.58 10.17 -74.96
C SER A 342 26.63 9.74 -75.98
N GLU A 343 27.89 9.62 -75.56
CA GLU A 343 28.99 9.18 -76.43
C GLU A 343 29.51 7.78 -76.06
N LYS A 344 29.24 7.30 -74.84
CA LYS A 344 29.64 6.00 -74.32
C LYS A 344 28.42 5.22 -73.82
N GLU A 345 27.72 4.57 -74.74
CA GLU A 345 26.47 3.86 -74.46
C GLU A 345 26.63 2.75 -73.40
N GLU A 346 27.82 2.14 -73.29
CA GLU A 346 28.14 1.16 -72.24
C GLU A 346 28.04 1.74 -70.81
N ASN A 347 28.22 3.05 -70.64
CA ASN A 347 28.09 3.72 -69.35
C ASN A 347 26.63 3.91 -68.92
N HIS A 348 25.66 3.65 -69.80
CA HIS A 348 24.25 3.66 -69.44
C HIS A 348 23.94 2.61 -68.37
N GLU A 349 24.61 1.44 -68.41
CA GLU A 349 24.48 0.40 -67.37
C GLU A 349 24.88 0.94 -65.98
N VAL A 350 25.91 1.79 -65.90
CA VAL A 350 26.35 2.40 -64.64
C VAL A 350 25.32 3.40 -64.14
N LEU A 351 24.80 4.25 -65.03
CA LEU A 351 23.77 5.24 -64.71
C LEU A 351 22.52 4.55 -64.15
N GLU A 352 21.99 3.54 -64.84
CA GLU A 352 20.83 2.76 -64.39
C GLU A 352 21.06 2.15 -63.00
N LYS A 353 22.28 1.66 -62.71
CA LYS A 353 22.61 1.10 -61.38
C LYS A 353 22.69 2.17 -60.29
N LEU A 354 23.18 3.37 -60.60
CA LEU A 354 23.18 4.50 -59.67
C LEU A 354 21.75 4.99 -59.40
N GLU A 355 20.90 5.05 -60.43
CA GLU A 355 19.47 5.38 -60.28
C GLU A 355 18.74 4.32 -59.46
N ALA A 356 19.03 3.03 -59.69
CA ALA A 356 18.49 1.93 -58.90
C ALA A 356 18.92 2.03 -57.42
N MET A 357 20.13 2.54 -57.13
CA MET A 357 20.54 2.85 -55.75
C MET A 357 19.68 3.98 -55.16
N GLN A 358 19.46 5.06 -55.90
CA GLN A 358 18.58 6.15 -55.46
C GLN A 358 17.15 5.65 -55.21
N GLU A 359 16.64 4.75 -56.04
CA GLU A 359 15.33 4.11 -55.86
C GLU A 359 15.29 3.17 -54.64
N LEU A 360 16.37 2.45 -54.33
CA LEU A 360 16.47 1.68 -53.08
C LEU A 360 16.41 2.59 -51.85
N ILE A 361 17.12 3.71 -51.88
CA ILE A 361 17.09 4.74 -50.83
C ILE A 361 15.67 5.31 -50.70
N PHE A 362 15.02 5.62 -51.82
CA PHE A 362 13.63 6.09 -51.85
C PHE A 362 12.66 5.07 -51.24
N LYS A 363 12.82 3.78 -51.56
CA LYS A 363 12.04 2.69 -50.97
C LYS A 363 12.28 2.54 -49.47
N ASN A 364 13.50 2.72 -48.98
CA ASN A 364 13.78 2.70 -47.54
C ASN A 364 13.05 3.82 -46.81
N TYR A 365 13.10 5.03 -47.38
CA TYR A 365 12.39 6.20 -46.88
C TYR A 365 10.87 5.99 -46.86
N HIS A 366 10.27 5.57 -47.98
CA HIS A 366 8.83 5.33 -48.10
C HIS A 366 8.34 4.09 -47.33
N GLY A 367 9.18 3.06 -47.21
CA GLY A 367 8.98 1.91 -46.33
C GLY A 367 8.97 2.30 -44.85
N ASN A 368 9.35 3.54 -44.52
CA ASN A 368 9.42 4.10 -43.19
C ASN A 368 10.33 3.29 -42.26
N TYR A 369 11.35 2.59 -42.77
CA TYR A 369 12.18 1.74 -41.91
C TYR A 369 12.94 2.58 -40.89
N LEU A 370 13.66 3.61 -41.35
CA LEU A 370 14.39 4.51 -40.47
C LEU A 370 13.47 5.42 -39.63
N PHE A 371 12.34 5.85 -40.18
CA PHE A 371 11.34 6.61 -39.40
C PHE A 371 10.69 5.79 -38.28
N ARG A 372 10.45 4.50 -38.49
CA ARG A 372 9.96 3.59 -37.44
C ARG A 372 11.00 3.42 -36.33
N VAL A 373 12.28 3.33 -36.69
CA VAL A 373 13.40 3.34 -35.73
C VAL A 373 13.41 4.63 -34.91
N ILE A 374 13.32 5.80 -35.57
CA ILE A 374 13.28 7.10 -34.89
C ILE A 374 12.07 7.18 -33.95
N GLY A 375 10.88 6.85 -34.44
CA GLY A 375 9.63 6.94 -33.68
C GLY A 375 9.64 6.03 -32.45
N SER A 376 10.14 4.81 -32.59
CA SER A 376 10.17 3.84 -31.51
C SER A 376 11.24 4.17 -30.46
N ILE A 377 12.44 4.62 -30.86
CA ILE A 377 13.44 5.16 -29.91
C ILE A 377 12.87 6.35 -29.14
N GLY A 378 12.23 7.29 -29.84
CA GLY A 378 11.61 8.46 -29.22
C GLY A 378 10.49 8.09 -28.24
N SER A 379 9.65 7.11 -28.59
CA SER A 379 8.60 6.59 -27.72
C SER A 379 9.17 5.94 -26.46
N ILE A 380 10.17 5.06 -26.60
CA ILE A 380 10.85 4.42 -25.45
C ILE A 380 11.47 5.50 -24.55
N GLN A 381 12.14 6.50 -25.12
CA GLN A 381 12.73 7.60 -24.35
C GLN A 381 11.67 8.39 -23.57
N GLY A 382 10.54 8.70 -24.20
CA GLY A 382 9.42 9.39 -23.55
C GLY A 382 8.81 8.58 -22.41
N GLN A 383 8.53 7.30 -22.65
CA GLN A 383 7.99 6.37 -21.65
C GLN A 383 8.96 6.20 -20.46
N LEU A 384 10.27 6.08 -20.73
CA LEU A 384 11.30 5.96 -19.70
C LEU A 384 11.43 7.22 -18.86
N SER A 385 11.32 8.39 -19.49
CA SER A 385 11.36 9.69 -18.80
C SER A 385 10.16 9.84 -17.87
N TYR A 386 8.95 9.52 -18.35
CA TYR A 386 7.74 9.50 -17.54
C TYR A 386 7.84 8.53 -16.37
N LEU A 387 8.23 7.28 -16.65
CA LEU A 387 8.38 6.23 -15.63
C LEU A 387 9.40 6.63 -14.57
N SER A 388 10.52 7.24 -14.97
CA SER A 388 11.51 7.72 -14.02
C SER A 388 11.00 8.84 -13.13
N ALA A 389 10.28 9.81 -13.70
CA ALA A 389 9.76 10.94 -12.92
C ALA A 389 8.76 10.44 -11.87
N MET A 390 7.87 9.54 -12.28
CA MET A 390 6.91 8.84 -11.43
C MET A 390 7.61 8.01 -10.35
N ASN A 391 8.53 7.13 -10.75
CA ASN A 391 9.19 6.21 -9.82
C ASN A 391 10.17 6.91 -8.87
N GLY A 392 10.75 8.04 -9.27
CA GLY A 392 11.66 8.84 -8.44
C GLY A 392 11.01 9.47 -7.22
N LYS A 393 9.68 9.57 -7.21
CA LYS A 393 8.87 10.09 -6.10
C LYS A 393 8.06 8.99 -5.40
N PHE A 394 8.22 7.74 -5.83
CA PHE A 394 7.48 6.63 -5.26
C PHE A 394 7.86 6.42 -3.80
N ILE A 395 6.87 6.50 -2.92
CA ILE A 395 7.03 6.23 -1.50
C ILE A 395 5.91 5.29 -1.08
N ILE A 396 6.23 4.34 -0.20
CA ILE A 396 5.23 3.55 0.52
C ILE A 396 5.59 3.50 1.99
N GLU A 397 4.63 3.87 2.83
CA GLU A 397 4.81 4.04 4.27
C GLU A 397 3.74 3.29 5.06
N THR A 398 4.11 2.82 6.24
CA THR A 398 3.19 2.22 7.20
C THR A 398 2.83 3.22 8.28
N ASN A 399 1.54 3.33 8.59
CA ASN A 399 1.07 4.24 9.61
C ASN A 399 -0.08 3.65 10.43
N ILE A 400 -0.28 4.22 11.60
CA ILE A 400 -1.32 3.82 12.56
C ILE A 400 -2.11 5.07 12.93
N VAL A 401 -3.43 4.95 12.91
CA VAL A 401 -4.31 5.91 13.58
C VAL A 401 -4.90 5.23 14.80
N SER A 402 -4.94 5.95 15.91
CA SER A 402 -5.62 5.50 17.13
C SER A 402 -6.99 6.16 17.20
N PHE A 403 -7.97 5.46 17.74
CA PHE A 403 -9.32 5.98 17.92
C PHE A 403 -9.89 5.53 19.26
N GLU A 404 -10.61 6.43 19.89
CA GLU A 404 -11.19 6.18 21.20
C GLU A 404 -12.47 5.35 21.09
N GLN A 405 -12.73 4.57 22.13
CA GLN A 405 -14.02 3.99 22.42
C GLN A 405 -14.43 4.48 23.80
N TRP A 406 -15.70 4.78 24.02
CA TRP A 406 -16.16 5.30 25.31
C TRP A 406 -17.60 4.88 25.61
N SER A 407 -17.95 4.91 26.89
CA SER A 407 -19.32 4.79 27.36
C SER A 407 -19.67 6.01 28.19
N LYS A 408 -20.90 6.49 28.06
CA LYS A 408 -21.42 7.63 28.80
C LYS A 408 -22.41 7.14 29.83
N LEU A 409 -22.16 7.50 31.08
CA LEU A 409 -23.19 7.51 32.09
C LEU A 409 -23.93 8.84 31.95
N PRO A 410 -25.22 8.87 31.58
CA PRO A 410 -25.97 10.12 31.54
C PRO A 410 -26.15 10.66 32.96
N THR A 411 -26.43 11.96 33.07
CA THR A 411 -26.90 12.53 34.34
C THR A 411 -28.14 11.77 34.79
N MET A 412 -28.10 11.20 35.99
CA MET A 412 -29.17 10.33 36.47
C MET A 412 -29.39 10.46 37.97
N ALA A 413 -30.60 10.12 38.40
CA ALA A 413 -30.90 9.99 39.81
C ALA A 413 -30.34 8.67 40.35
N MET A 414 -29.65 8.73 41.48
CA MET A 414 -29.10 7.57 42.19
C MET A 414 -29.56 7.56 43.65
N PRO A 415 -29.65 6.38 44.29
CA PRO A 415 -29.95 6.27 45.70
C PRO A 415 -28.68 6.58 46.49
N CYS A 416 -28.63 7.76 47.13
CA CYS A 416 -27.54 8.12 48.02
C CYS A 416 -27.91 7.74 49.46
N SER A 417 -26.94 7.20 50.20
CA SER A 417 -27.07 6.99 51.64
C SER A 417 -26.30 8.05 52.42
N LYS A 418 -26.88 8.48 53.53
CA LYS A 418 -26.18 9.21 54.60
C LYS A 418 -26.41 8.48 55.91
N THR A 419 -25.41 8.43 56.76
CA THR A 419 -25.57 7.87 58.11
C THR A 419 -26.26 8.90 58.98
N VAL A 420 -27.33 8.51 59.66
CA VAL A 420 -28.06 9.36 60.61
C VAL A 420 -28.15 8.68 61.96
N ASP A 421 -27.99 9.47 63.00
CA ASP A 421 -28.06 9.01 64.38
C ASP A 421 -29.47 9.25 64.95
N LYS A 422 -30.10 8.21 65.50
CA LYS A 422 -31.31 8.36 66.32
C LYS A 422 -31.00 7.97 67.75
N ALA A 423 -31.28 8.89 68.65
CA ALA A 423 -31.31 8.62 70.07
C ALA A 423 -32.64 7.97 70.44
N TYR A 424 -32.60 6.77 71.03
CA TYR A 424 -33.76 6.09 71.58
C TYR A 424 -33.72 6.23 73.09
N LYS A 425 -34.85 6.66 73.67
CA LYS A 425 -35.01 6.82 75.10
C LYS A 425 -36.30 6.16 75.54
N ASP A 426 -36.20 5.19 76.43
CA ASP A 426 -37.36 4.59 77.10
C ASP A 426 -36.93 4.01 78.46
N SER A 427 -37.72 4.26 79.51
CA SER A 427 -37.61 3.60 80.82
C SER A 427 -36.17 3.47 81.38
N GLY A 428 -35.38 4.56 81.31
CA GLY A 428 -34.00 4.62 81.80
C GLY A 428 -32.91 4.16 80.80
N PHE A 429 -33.29 3.59 79.66
CA PHE A 429 -32.40 3.27 78.55
C PHE A 429 -32.19 4.50 77.65
N LYS A 430 -30.94 4.84 77.32
CA LYS A 430 -30.56 5.90 76.37
C LYS A 430 -29.39 5.43 75.52
N GLU A 431 -29.66 5.13 74.26
CA GLU A 431 -28.63 4.71 73.31
C GLU A 431 -28.81 5.45 71.99
N VAL A 432 -27.71 5.66 71.28
CA VAL A 432 -27.69 6.24 69.94
C VAL A 432 -27.39 5.14 68.95
N PHE A 433 -28.25 5.01 67.95
CA PHE A 433 -28.06 4.08 66.84
C PHE A 433 -27.90 4.86 65.55
N SER A 434 -26.81 4.57 64.85
CA SER A 434 -26.55 5.05 63.51
C SER A 434 -27.19 4.09 62.51
N TYR A 435 -27.96 4.62 61.56
CA TYR A 435 -28.55 3.83 60.47
C TYR A 435 -28.47 4.62 59.17
N PRO A 436 -28.44 3.94 58.01
CA PRO A 436 -28.46 4.61 56.72
C PRO A 436 -29.85 5.19 56.44
N GLU A 437 -29.91 6.47 56.09
CA GLU A 437 -31.07 7.09 55.45
C GLU A 437 -30.77 7.28 53.97
N TYR A 438 -31.70 6.83 53.12
CA TYR A 438 -31.55 6.89 51.67
C TYR A 438 -32.35 8.06 51.10
N SER A 439 -31.75 8.78 50.17
CA SER A 439 -32.36 9.93 49.50
C SER A 439 -31.99 9.94 48.03
N LYS A 440 -32.83 10.59 47.22
CA LYS A 440 -32.57 10.78 45.79
C LYS A 440 -31.48 11.84 45.64
N CYS A 441 -30.39 11.47 44.99
CA CYS A 441 -29.34 12.41 44.60
C CYS A 441 -29.17 12.39 43.08
N THR A 442 -28.76 13.52 42.51
CA THR A 442 -28.38 13.60 41.10
C THR A 442 -26.89 13.34 40.99
N VAL A 443 -26.50 12.40 40.14
CA VAL A 443 -25.11 12.18 39.77
C VAL A 443 -24.91 12.73 38.38
N ASP A 444 -23.93 13.62 38.26
CA ASP A 444 -23.56 14.22 36.97
C ASP A 444 -23.10 13.15 35.99
N GLY A 445 -23.40 13.38 34.71
CA GLY A 445 -22.98 12.49 33.66
C GLY A 445 -21.45 12.36 33.62
N MET A 446 -20.98 11.13 33.39
CA MET A 446 -19.56 10.82 33.31
C MET A 446 -19.27 10.11 31.99
N THR A 447 -18.07 10.29 31.46
CA THR A 447 -17.57 9.52 30.32
C THR A 447 -16.42 8.65 30.79
N ALA A 448 -16.54 7.34 30.57
CA ALA A 448 -15.44 6.41 30.79
C ALA A 448 -14.88 5.98 29.43
N LYS A 449 -13.59 6.21 29.23
CA LYS A 449 -12.90 5.81 28.00
C LYS A 449 -12.34 4.41 28.13
N PHE A 450 -12.38 3.68 27.03
CA PHE A 450 -11.62 2.46 26.84
C PHE A 450 -10.20 2.83 26.37
N PRO A 451 -9.20 1.96 26.58
CA PRO A 451 -7.94 2.03 25.85
C PRO A 451 -8.15 2.22 24.35
N ASP A 452 -7.31 3.07 23.75
CA ASP A 452 -7.40 3.38 22.32
C ASP A 452 -7.28 2.12 21.45
N LEU A 453 -8.17 2.01 20.48
CA LEU A 453 -8.10 1.02 19.42
C LEU A 453 -7.29 1.59 18.25
N GLN A 454 -6.79 0.73 17.36
CA GLN A 454 -5.84 1.16 16.34
C GLN A 454 -6.17 0.60 14.96
N ILE A 455 -5.98 1.40 13.91
CA ILE A 455 -6.11 0.96 12.51
C ILE A 455 -4.73 1.09 11.86
N GLY A 456 -4.21 -0.04 11.36
CA GLY A 456 -3.02 -0.07 10.54
C GLY A 456 -3.38 0.08 9.06
N TYR A 457 -2.69 0.99 8.37
CA TYR A 457 -2.82 1.17 6.92
C TYR A 457 -1.47 1.53 6.28
N PHE A 458 -1.37 1.30 4.97
CA PHE A 458 -0.29 1.82 4.14
C PHE A 458 -0.73 3.10 3.44
N ARG A 459 0.22 4.01 3.25
CA ARG A 459 0.12 5.14 2.33
C ARG A 459 1.14 5.00 1.23
N TRP A 460 0.79 5.53 0.08
CA TRP A 460 1.69 5.58 -1.05
C TRP A 460 1.44 6.83 -1.89
N SER A 461 2.46 7.23 -2.64
CA SER A 461 2.43 8.36 -3.58
C SER A 461 3.41 8.10 -4.74
N PHE A 462 3.22 8.81 -5.85
CA PHE A 462 4.12 8.89 -7.01
C PHE A 462 4.43 10.35 -7.36
#